data_AF-A0A1F9IMU6-F1
#
_entry.id   AF-A0A1F9IMU6-F1
#
_cell.length_a   1.000
_cell.length_b   1.000
_cell.length_c   1.000
_cell.angle_alpha   90.00
_cell.angle_beta   90.00
_cell.angle_gamma   90.00
#
_symmetry.space_group_name_H-M   'P 1'
#
loop_
_entity.id
_entity.type
_entity.pdbx_description
1 polymer ?
#
loop_
_entity_poly.entity_id
_entity_poly.type
_entity_poly.pdbx_seq_one_letter_code
_entity_poly.pdbx_strand_id
1 'polypeptide(L)'
;MSSWSRIRTPKHIHWAVDILIKLHEDRPNTQQFLDFLIKMWETIQPVRSVIEQQQCLSVEQLLRDSQETIEQYNALSRKGEYSMKFLILLAKLLMIQEKTNLEAAYMFKKLLTALRYNENIFSVISIASHNRR
;
A
#
# COMPACT_ATOMS: atom_id res chain seq x y z
N MET A 1 -31.73 11.81 -6.74
CA MET A 1 -30.27 11.94 -6.94
C MET A 1 -29.58 11.49 -5.66
N SER A 2 -29.06 10.27 -5.64
CA SER A 2 -28.45 9.67 -4.45
C SER A 2 -27.14 10.39 -4.12
N SER A 3 -27.15 11.10 -2.99
CA SER A 3 -25.96 11.71 -2.39
C SER A 3 -24.89 10.63 -2.16
N TRP A 4 -23.77 10.74 -2.86
CA TRP A 4 -22.55 9.97 -2.68
C TRP A 4 -21.86 10.31 -1.34
N SER A 5 -22.59 10.22 -0.22
CA SER A 5 -22.17 10.71 1.09
C SER A 5 -21.26 9.76 1.88
N ARG A 6 -20.84 8.62 1.31
CA ARG A 6 -19.93 7.67 1.96
C ARG A 6 -19.00 6.99 0.97
N ILE A 7 -18.20 7.78 0.24
CA ILE A 7 -16.99 7.23 -0.41
C ILE A 7 -16.07 6.82 0.73
N ARG A 8 -16.13 5.54 1.12
CA ARG A 8 -15.22 4.97 2.12
C ARG A 8 -13.83 5.00 1.50
N THR A 9 -12.93 5.82 2.04
CA THR A 9 -11.50 5.68 1.78
C THR A 9 -11.13 4.22 2.05
N PRO A 10 -10.37 3.55 1.16
CA PRO A 10 -9.87 2.21 1.44
C PRO A 10 -9.18 2.23 2.80
N LYS A 11 -9.70 1.49 3.77
CA LYS A 11 -9.15 1.54 5.12
C LYS A 11 -7.81 0.82 5.12
N HIS A 12 -6.72 1.55 5.37
CA HIS A 12 -5.36 1.02 5.50
C HIS A 12 -5.24 -0.13 6.51
N ILE A 13 -6.21 -0.25 7.42
CA ILE A 13 -6.27 -1.31 8.42
C ILE A 13 -6.26 -2.72 7.81
N HIS A 14 -7.01 -2.98 6.74
CA HIS A 14 -7.06 -4.33 6.16
C HIS A 14 -5.72 -4.71 5.53
N TRP A 15 -5.06 -3.74 4.90
CA TRP A 15 -3.73 -3.90 4.35
C TRP A 15 -2.70 -4.14 5.47
N ALA A 16 -2.73 -3.33 6.54
CA ALA A 16 -1.83 -3.47 7.67
C ALA A 16 -1.96 -4.82 8.39
N VAL A 17 -3.20 -5.29 8.62
CA VAL A 17 -3.48 -6.57 9.26
C VAL A 17 -2.93 -7.73 8.43
N ASP A 18 -3.12 -7.71 7.12
CA ASP A 18 -2.60 -8.77 6.25
C ASP A 18 -1.07 -8.85 6.26
N ILE A 19 -0.39 -7.69 6.29
CA ILE A 19 1.07 -7.63 6.42
C ILE A 19 1.55 -8.12 7.78
N LEU A 20 0.80 -7.86 8.87
CA LEU A 20 1.14 -8.39 10.20
C LEU A 20 1.05 -9.92 10.24
N ILE A 21 0.05 -10.51 9.58
CA ILE A 21 -0.05 -11.97 9.42
C ILE A 21 1.16 -12.49 8.63
N LYS A 22 1.50 -11.86 7.50
CA LYS A 22 2.68 -12.22 6.70
C LYS A 22 3.99 -12.09 7.48
N LEU A 23 4.15 -11.06 8.31
CA LEU A 23 5.31 -10.86 9.19
C LEU A 23 5.42 -11.97 10.26
N HIS A 24 4.30 -12.50 10.72
CA HIS A 24 4.27 -13.62 11.66
C HIS A 24 4.67 -14.94 10.98
N GLU A 25 4.16 -15.19 9.78
CA GLU A 25 4.40 -16.42 9.01
C GLU A 25 5.77 -16.46 8.29
N ASP A 26 6.29 -15.30 7.88
CA ASP A 26 7.53 -15.16 7.12
C ASP A 26 8.15 -13.78 7.28
N ARG A 27 8.74 -13.56 8.45
CA ARG A 27 9.36 -12.28 8.79
C ARG A 27 10.41 -11.81 7.78
N PRO A 28 11.42 -12.62 7.36
CA PRO A 28 12.46 -12.14 6.48
C PRO A 28 11.94 -11.68 5.11
N ASN A 29 11.09 -12.49 4.46
CA ASN A 29 10.56 -12.15 3.15
C ASN A 29 9.58 -10.97 3.22
N THR A 30 8.78 -10.89 4.29
CA THR A 30 7.86 -9.76 4.48
C THR A 30 8.59 -8.46 4.79
N GLN A 31 9.72 -8.51 5.50
CA GLN A 31 10.57 -7.32 5.70
C GLN A 31 11.21 -6.85 4.40
N GLN A 32 11.70 -7.76 3.55
CA GLN A 32 12.21 -7.41 2.21
C GLN A 32 11.11 -6.78 1.35
N PHE A 33 9.89 -7.33 1.42
CA PHE A 33 8.74 -6.76 0.74
C PHE A 33 8.42 -5.33 1.23
N LEU A 34 8.47 -5.10 2.54
CA LEU A 34 8.28 -3.76 3.12
C LEU A 34 9.39 -2.79 2.70
N ASP A 35 10.65 -3.22 2.65
CA ASP A 35 11.76 -2.40 2.15
C ASP A 35 11.56 -2.00 0.68
N PHE A 36 11.07 -2.93 -0.14
CA PHE A 36 10.69 -2.67 -1.51
C PHE A 36 9.57 -1.62 -1.61
N LEU A 37 8.51 -1.74 -0.81
CA LEU A 37 7.42 -0.76 -0.81
C LEU A 37 7.86 0.63 -0.35
N ILE A 38 8.73 0.71 0.65
CA ILE A 38 9.29 2.00 1.10
C ILE A 38 10.08 2.66 -0.03
N LYS A 39 10.95 1.90 -0.72
CA LYS A 39 11.69 2.41 -1.89
C LYS A 39 10.75 2.86 -3.01
N MET A 40 9.71 2.09 -3.30
CA MET A 40 8.71 2.47 -4.31
C MET A 40 7.98 3.76 -3.94
N TRP A 41 7.60 3.93 -2.67
CA TRP A 41 6.96 5.17 -2.20
C TRP A 41 7.87 6.39 -2.44
N GLU A 42 9.19 6.22 -2.33
CA GLU A 42 10.18 7.28 -2.54
C GLU A 42 10.36 7.66 -4.00
N THR A 43 10.14 6.72 -4.94
CA THR A 43 10.27 6.97 -6.38
C THR A 43 9.00 7.51 -7.03
N ILE A 44 7.82 7.16 -6.52
CA ILE A 44 6.54 7.63 -7.06
C ILE A 44 6.44 9.15 -6.99
N GLN A 45 6.14 9.74 -8.14
CA GLN A 45 5.90 11.17 -8.32
C GLN A 45 4.39 11.48 -8.26
N PRO A 46 4.02 12.69 -7.79
CA PRO A 46 2.64 13.15 -7.83
C PRO A 46 2.15 13.26 -9.28
N VAL A 47 0.90 12.85 -9.52
CA VAL A 47 0.26 12.97 -10.83
C VAL A 47 -0.17 14.41 -11.06
N ARG A 48 0.26 15.03 -12.16
CA ARG A 48 0.02 16.45 -12.48
C ARG A 48 -0.87 16.65 -13.70
N SER A 49 -1.18 15.59 -14.45
CA SER A 49 -2.06 15.66 -15.62
C SER A 49 -3.05 14.50 -15.71
N VAL A 50 -4.13 14.72 -16.48
CA VAL A 50 -5.13 13.69 -16.77
C VAL A 50 -4.52 12.52 -17.56
N ILE A 51 -3.53 12.79 -18.41
CA ILE A 51 -2.84 11.76 -19.19
C ILE A 51 -2.01 10.86 -18.27
N GLU A 52 -1.21 11.45 -17.37
CA GLU A 52 -0.46 10.70 -16.35
C GLU A 52 -1.41 9.90 -15.44
N GLN A 53 -2.56 10.48 -15.08
CA GLN A 53 -3.58 9.77 -14.29
C GLN A 53 -4.08 8.52 -15.01
N GLN A 54 -4.45 8.63 -16.29
CA GLN A 54 -4.94 7.49 -17.06
C GLN A 54 -3.88 6.40 -17.23
N GLN A 55 -2.62 6.79 -17.42
CA GLN A 55 -1.50 5.85 -17.55
C GLN A 55 -1.21 5.13 -16.22
N CYS A 56 -1.13 5.86 -15.11
CA CYS A 56 -0.81 5.29 -13.80
C CYS A 56 -1.97 4.50 -13.16
N LEU A 57 -3.21 4.71 -13.60
CA LEU A 57 -4.38 3.98 -13.10
C LEU A 57 -4.82 2.80 -13.98
N SER A 58 -4.19 2.58 -15.15
CA SER A 58 -4.44 1.38 -15.94
C SER A 58 -3.99 0.14 -15.17
N VAL A 59 -4.95 -0.75 -14.87
CA VAL A 59 -4.68 -2.00 -14.14
C VAL A 59 -3.73 -2.89 -14.94
N GLU A 60 -3.88 -2.95 -16.26
CA GLU A 60 -2.99 -3.72 -17.14
C GLU A 60 -1.55 -3.20 -17.06
N GLN A 61 -1.38 -1.88 -17.06
CA GLN A 61 -0.06 -1.26 -16.96
C GLN A 61 0.56 -1.47 -15.58
N LEU A 62 -0.22 -1.24 -14.52
CA LEU A 62 0.23 -1.47 -13.14
C LEU A 62 0.65 -2.92 -12.90
N LEU A 63 -0.02 -3.88 -13.53
CA LEU A 63 0.34 -5.30 -13.45
C LEU A 63 1.61 -5.61 -14.23
N ARG A 64 1.73 -5.11 -15.46
CA ARG A 64 2.96 -5.26 -16.26
C ARG A 64 4.17 -4.71 -15.53
N ASP A 65 4.06 -3.49 -14.99
CA ASP A 65 5.13 -2.80 -14.27
C ASP A 65 5.47 -3.45 -12.91
N SER A 66 4.66 -4.40 -12.45
CA SER A 66 4.85 -5.09 -11.17
C SER A 66 5.09 -6.59 -11.32
N GLN A 67 5.13 -7.13 -12.55
CA GLN A 67 5.11 -8.57 -12.79
C GLN A 67 6.30 -9.29 -12.13
N GLU A 68 7.51 -8.78 -12.34
CA GLU A 68 8.73 -9.32 -11.73
C GLU A 68 8.66 -9.30 -10.20
N THR A 69 8.12 -8.23 -9.62
CA THR A 69 7.92 -8.11 -8.18
C THR A 69 6.88 -9.09 -7.65
N ILE A 70 5.77 -9.27 -8.37
CA ILE A 70 4.72 -10.22 -8.01
C ILE A 70 5.30 -11.64 -7.99
N GLU A 71 6.13 -11.99 -8.97
CA GLU A 71 6.81 -13.27 -9.04
C GLU A 71 7.82 -13.43 -7.89
N GLN A 72 8.63 -12.41 -7.62
CA GLN A 72 9.62 -12.40 -6.54
C GLN A 72 9.01 -12.71 -5.17
N TYR A 73 7.84 -12.14 -4.86
CA TYR A 73 7.18 -12.33 -3.56
C TYR A 73 6.03 -13.35 -3.60
N ASN A 74 5.84 -14.11 -4.68
CA ASN A 74 4.66 -14.96 -4.84
C ASN A 74 4.49 -16.00 -3.70
N ALA A 75 5.58 -16.42 -3.06
CA ALA A 75 5.53 -17.29 -1.89
C ALA A 75 4.73 -16.69 -0.72
N LEU A 76 4.74 -15.36 -0.55
CA LEU A 76 3.96 -14.65 0.46
C LEU A 76 2.46 -14.63 0.15
N SER A 77 2.05 -14.85 -1.11
CA SER A 77 0.63 -14.91 -1.49
C SER A 77 -0.13 -16.00 -0.74
N ARG A 78 0.56 -17.02 -0.19
CA ARG A 78 -0.03 -18.11 0.60
C ARG A 78 -0.06 -17.87 2.11
N LYS A 79 0.45 -16.72 2.58
CA LYS A 79 0.71 -16.46 4.00
C LYS A 79 -0.13 -15.30 4.54
N GLY A 80 -1.44 -15.34 4.30
CA GLY A 80 -2.40 -14.32 4.73
C GLY A 80 -3.67 -14.38 3.88
N GLU A 81 -4.49 -13.33 3.94
CA GLU A 81 -5.76 -13.22 3.22
C GLU A 81 -5.54 -12.81 1.76
N TYR A 82 -4.67 -11.82 1.54
CA TYR A 82 -4.51 -11.22 0.21
C TYR A 82 -3.30 -11.76 -0.57
N SER A 83 -3.49 -11.87 -1.88
CA SER A 83 -2.41 -12.15 -2.84
C SER A 83 -1.43 -10.97 -2.94
N MET A 84 -0.16 -11.25 -3.25
CA MET A 84 0.84 -10.19 -3.45
C MET A 84 0.47 -9.25 -4.60
N LYS A 85 -0.15 -9.78 -5.66
CA LYS A 85 -0.70 -8.99 -6.77
C LYS A 85 -1.65 -7.90 -6.26
N PHE A 86 -2.60 -8.27 -5.40
CA PHE A 86 -3.54 -7.31 -4.82
C PHE A 86 -2.85 -6.31 -3.89
N LEU A 87 -1.97 -6.78 -3.01
CA LEU A 87 -1.26 -5.92 -2.05
C LEU A 87 -0.37 -4.89 -2.72
N ILE A 88 0.34 -5.27 -3.79
CA ILE A 88 1.22 -4.38 -4.56
C ILE A 88 0.39 -3.33 -5.31
N LEU A 89 -0.69 -3.76 -5.98
CA LEU A 89 -1.60 -2.83 -6.65
C LEU A 89 -2.21 -1.82 -5.68
N LEU A 90 -2.75 -2.31 -4.56
CA LEU A 90 -3.35 -1.45 -3.56
C LEU A 90 -2.32 -0.47 -2.98
N ALA A 91 -1.11 -0.94 -2.66
CA ALA A 91 -0.04 -0.09 -2.17
C ALA A 91 0.34 1.01 -3.19
N LYS A 92 0.50 0.67 -4.48
CA LYS A 92 0.77 1.65 -5.55
C LYS A 92 -0.32 2.73 -5.62
N LEU A 93 -1.59 2.33 -5.60
CA LEU A 93 -2.71 3.27 -5.66
C LEU A 93 -2.74 4.20 -4.45
N LEU A 94 -2.46 3.69 -3.25
CA LEU A 94 -2.39 4.48 -2.03
C LEU A 94 -1.21 5.47 -2.05
N MET A 95 -0.04 5.05 -2.55
CA MET A 95 1.12 5.92 -2.73
C MET A 95 0.82 7.06 -3.71
N ILE A 96 0.24 6.75 -4.88
CA ILE A 96 -0.14 7.74 -5.90
C ILE A 96 -1.17 8.72 -5.32
N GLN A 97 -2.22 8.20 -4.66
CA GLN A 97 -3.24 9.02 -4.02
C GLN A 97 -2.64 9.97 -2.97
N GLU A 98 -1.79 9.44 -2.10
CA GLU A 98 -1.15 10.21 -1.02
C GLU A 98 -0.26 11.33 -1.58
N LYS A 99 0.61 11.01 -2.54
CA LYS A 99 1.50 11.98 -3.20
C LYS A 99 0.73 13.05 -3.98
N THR A 100 -0.38 12.67 -4.62
CA THR A 100 -1.14 13.58 -5.49
C THR A 100 -2.08 14.50 -4.71
N ASN A 101 -2.74 13.99 -3.66
CA ASN A 101 -3.79 14.76 -2.96
C ASN A 101 -3.26 15.66 -1.84
N LEU A 102 -2.10 15.36 -1.23
CA LEU A 102 -1.46 16.22 -0.23
C LEU A 102 0.02 15.85 -0.10
N GLU A 103 0.93 16.68 -0.63
CA GLU A 103 2.38 16.47 -0.51
C GLU A 103 2.85 16.36 0.96
N ALA A 104 2.11 16.95 1.91
CA ALA A 104 2.40 16.86 3.34
C ALA A 104 1.81 15.60 4.03
N ALA A 105 1.02 14.79 3.34
CA ALA A 105 0.50 13.54 3.87
C ALA A 105 1.51 12.42 3.62
N TYR A 106 2.02 11.82 4.69
CA TYR A 106 2.98 10.70 4.66
C TYR A 106 2.43 9.50 5.43
N MET A 107 1.11 9.35 5.52
CA MET A 107 0.52 8.37 6.43
C MET A 107 0.78 6.94 5.98
N PHE A 108 0.70 6.66 4.68
CA PHE A 108 1.04 5.36 4.15
C PHE A 108 2.55 5.08 4.29
N LYS A 109 3.43 6.07 4.06
CA LYS A 109 4.86 5.91 4.37
C LYS A 109 5.08 5.55 5.84
N LYS A 110 4.47 6.31 6.75
CA LYS A 110 4.55 6.08 8.20
C LYS A 110 4.06 4.68 8.58
N LEU A 111 2.99 4.20 7.96
CA LEU A 111 2.50 2.84 8.16
C LEU A 111 3.52 1.78 7.71
N LEU A 112 4.10 1.93 6.52
CA LEU A 112 5.14 1.02 6.01
C LEU A 112 6.36 0.97 6.94
N THR A 113 6.82 2.14 7.37
CA THR A 113 7.93 2.28 8.31
C THR A 113 7.61 1.64 9.66
N ALA A 114 6.43 1.89 10.23
CA ALA A 114 6.01 1.30 11.50
C ALA A 114 5.94 -0.23 11.44
N LEU A 115 5.39 -0.79 10.35
CA LEU A 115 5.39 -2.23 10.11
C LEU A 115 6.81 -2.80 9.96
N ARG A 116 7.68 -2.09 9.23
CA ARG A 116 9.05 -2.55 8.94
C ARG A 116 9.92 -2.64 10.18
N TYR A 117 9.81 -1.66 11.07
CA TYR A 117 10.62 -1.57 12.29
C TYR A 117 9.92 -2.17 13.52
N ASN A 118 8.79 -2.87 13.33
CA ASN A 118 7.97 -3.46 14.39
C ASN A 118 7.70 -2.47 15.54
N GLU A 119 7.24 -1.27 15.18
CA GLU A 119 6.59 -0.47 16.19
C GLU A 119 5.38 -1.25 16.73
N ASN A 120 5.07 -1.09 18.01
CA ASN A 120 4.02 -1.83 18.72
C ASN A 120 2.76 -2.00 17.84
N ILE A 121 2.17 -3.20 17.77
CA ILE A 121 0.97 -3.47 16.94
C ILE A 121 -0.16 -2.44 17.16
N PHE A 122 -0.26 -1.88 18.38
CA PHE A 122 -1.19 -0.80 18.70
C PHE A 122 -0.85 0.53 18.01
N SER A 123 0.44 0.87 17.84
CA SER A 123 0.84 2.06 17.06
C SER A 123 0.54 1.87 15.57
N VAL A 124 0.80 0.68 15.02
CA VAL A 124 0.46 0.33 13.62
C VAL A 124 -1.04 0.44 13.38
N ILE A 125 -1.87 -0.13 14.26
CA ILE A 125 -3.34 -0.05 14.16
C ILE A 125 -3.82 1.39 14.31
N SER A 126 -3.23 2.16 15.23
CA SER A 126 -3.57 3.59 15.42
C SER A 126 -3.28 4.42 14.18
N ILE A 127 -2.12 4.21 13.52
CA ILE A 127 -1.76 4.89 12.26
C ILE A 127 -2.75 4.48 11.15
N ALA A 128 -3.03 3.19 11.01
CA ALA A 128 -3.90 2.65 9.96
C ALA A 128 -5.39 3.01 10.14
N SER A 129 -5.82 3.30 11.37
CA SER A 129 -7.20 3.68 11.72
C SER A 129 -7.44 5.20 11.67
N HIS A 130 -6.42 6.01 11.40
CA HIS A 130 -6.51 7.47 11.48
C HIS A 130 -7.51 8.04 10.46
N ASN A 131 -8.74 8.28 10.91
CA ASN A 131 -9.74 9.04 10.18
C ASN A 131 -9.40 10.51 10.35
N ARG A 132 -9.01 11.21 9.27
CA ARG A 132 -9.06 12.68 9.27
C ARG A 132 -10.50 13.09 9.61
N ARG A 133 -10.68 13.67 10.79
CA ARG A 133 -11.83 14.52 11.08
C ARG A 133 -11.66 15.83 10.33
#